data_AF-A0A2A4MUS2-F1
#
_entry.id   AF-A0A2A4MUS2-F1
#
_cell.length_a   1.000
_cell.length_b   1.000
_cell.length_c   1.000
_cell.angle_alpha   90.00
_cell.angle_beta   90.00
_cell.angle_gamma   90.00
#
_symmetry.space_group_name_H-M   'P 1'
#
loop_
_entity.id
_entity.type
_entity.pdbx_description
1 polymer ?
#
loop_
_entity_poly.entity_id
_entity_poly.type
_entity_poly.pdbx_seq_one_letter_code
_entity_poly.pdbx_strand_id
1 'polypeptide(L)'
;MLENYISYILYAIGAVTASMVMQLISPQYFLRTFNNFEIDDEKAIFLARSAAAPIAMIGILIIWAGYDANIRVPILTAAMIGKAAFVGVILMKLKTIAKGFLFTAIFDSISVVIFASYLISRI
;
A
#
# COMPACT_ATOMS: atom_id res chain seq x y z
N MET A 1 6.41 -15.11 18.38
CA MET A 1 6.58 -13.68 18.73
C MET A 1 5.81 -12.75 17.81
N LEU A 2 5.93 -12.88 16.47
CA LEU A 2 5.23 -12.01 15.51
C LEU A 2 3.69 -12.15 15.57
N GLU A 3 3.16 -13.35 15.84
CA GLU A 3 1.72 -13.62 15.94
C GLU A 3 1.02 -12.83 17.06
N ASN A 4 1.71 -12.54 18.17
CA ASN A 4 1.12 -11.79 19.29
C ASN A 4 0.93 -10.30 18.95
N TYR A 5 1.70 -9.79 17.98
CA TYR A 5 1.68 -8.38 17.58
C TYR A 5 1.14 -8.15 16.17
N ILE A 6 0.88 -9.22 15.41
CA ILE A 6 0.49 -9.10 14.00
C ILE A 6 -0.75 -8.23 13.84
N SER A 7 -1.76 -8.36 14.71
CA SER A 7 -2.98 -7.52 14.65
C SER A 7 -2.65 -6.03 14.70
N TYR A 8 -1.80 -5.58 15.63
CA TYR A 8 -1.39 -4.19 15.73
C TYR A 8 -0.59 -3.72 14.52
N ILE A 9 0.28 -4.59 14.01
CA ILE A 9 1.05 -4.31 12.80
C ILE A 9 0.11 -4.16 11.60
N LEU A 10 -0.91 -5.01 11.47
CA LEU A 10 -1.92 -4.92 10.41
C LEU A 10 -2.75 -3.63 10.55
N TYR A 11 -3.12 -3.22 11.77
CA TYR A 11 -3.80 -1.93 11.95
C TYR A 11 -2.95 -0.75 11.48
N ALA A 12 -1.67 -0.73 11.85
CA ALA A 12 -0.76 0.34 11.44
C ALA A 12 -0.55 0.36 9.92
N ILE A 13 -0.24 -0.79 9.32
CA ILE A 13 -0.01 -0.87 7.87
C ILE A 13 -1.30 -0.58 7.10
N GLY A 14 -2.41 -1.12 7.57
CA GLY A 14 -3.73 -0.93 6.99
C GLY A 14 -4.16 0.53 7.05
N ALA A 15 -3.96 1.23 8.16
CA ALA A 15 -4.29 2.66 8.30
C ALA A 15 -3.47 3.54 7.35
N VAL A 16 -2.15 3.31 7.25
CA VAL A 16 -1.30 4.04 6.31
C VAL A 16 -1.72 3.73 4.87
N THR A 17 -2.02 2.48 4.54
CA THR A 17 -2.45 2.10 3.18
C THR A 17 -3.84 2.66 2.84
N ALA A 18 -4.77 2.67 3.81
CA ALA A 18 -6.10 3.23 3.69
C ALA A 18 -6.09 4.76 3.53
N SER A 19 -5.00 5.45 3.92
CA SER A 19 -4.84 6.88 3.67
C SER A 19 -4.90 7.26 2.19
N MET A 20 -4.74 6.30 1.27
CA MET A 20 -4.99 6.48 -0.16
C MET A 20 -6.42 6.96 -0.49
N VAL A 21 -7.38 6.88 0.45
CA VAL A 21 -8.66 7.58 0.32
C VAL A 21 -8.45 9.08 0.05
N MET A 22 -7.39 9.70 0.59
CA MET A 22 -7.05 11.09 0.31
C MET A 22 -6.69 11.30 -1.17
N GLN A 23 -5.90 10.41 -1.77
CA GLN A 23 -5.59 10.45 -3.21
C GLN A 23 -6.83 10.17 -4.07
N LEU A 24 -7.73 9.31 -3.61
CA LEU A 24 -9.01 9.05 -4.28
C LEU A 24 -9.88 10.31 -4.36
N ILE A 25 -9.99 11.07 -3.26
CA ILE A 25 -10.81 12.29 -3.22
C ILE A 25 -10.10 13.43 -3.96
N SER A 26 -8.84 13.69 -3.61
CA SER A 26 -8.05 14.82 -4.11
C SER A 26 -6.66 14.36 -4.59
N PRO A 27 -6.55 13.79 -5.81
CA PRO A 27 -5.31 13.20 -6.31
C PRO A 27 -4.19 14.23 -6.49
N GLN A 28 -4.52 15.43 -6.97
CA GLN A 28 -3.55 16.51 -7.20
C GLN A 28 -2.89 16.97 -5.90
N TYR A 29 -3.73 17.24 -4.88
CA TYR A 29 -3.24 17.65 -3.56
C TYR A 29 -2.37 16.57 -2.93
N PHE A 30 -2.82 15.31 -3.01
CA PHE A 30 -2.09 14.18 -2.44
C PHE A 30 -0.71 14.00 -3.09
N LEU A 31 -0.66 13.88 -4.42
CA LEU A 31 0.59 13.67 -5.15
C LEU A 31 1.57 14.83 -5.01
N ARG A 32 1.07 16.06 -4.96
CA ARG A 32 1.91 17.25 -4.72
C ARG A 32 2.52 17.22 -3.32
N THR A 33 1.73 16.88 -2.30
CA THR A 33 2.16 16.92 -0.89
C THR A 33 3.07 15.76 -0.52
N PHE A 34 2.70 14.54 -0.91
CA PHE A 34 3.39 13.33 -0.46
C PHE A 34 4.42 12.81 -1.47
N ASN A 35 4.22 13.10 -2.76
CA ASN A 35 5.09 12.61 -3.82
C ASN A 35 5.85 13.71 -4.55
N ASN A 36 5.70 14.99 -4.17
CA ASN A 36 6.29 16.13 -4.87
C ASN A 36 6.08 16.05 -6.40
N PHE A 37 4.90 15.57 -6.80
CA PHE A 37 4.56 15.30 -8.19
C PHE A 37 3.29 16.05 -8.56
N GLU A 38 3.38 16.88 -9.60
CA GLU A 38 2.26 17.69 -10.09
C GLU A 38 1.67 17.04 -11.35
N ILE A 39 0.35 16.92 -11.37
CA ILE A 39 -0.42 16.39 -12.51
C ILE A 39 -1.56 17.33 -12.85
N ASP A 40 -1.57 17.81 -14.09
CA ASP A 40 -2.62 18.72 -14.59
C ASP A 40 -3.45 18.10 -15.71
N ASP A 41 -3.01 16.97 -16.27
CA ASP A 41 -3.75 16.26 -17.31
C ASP A 41 -4.93 15.46 -16.72
N GLU A 42 -6.11 15.61 -17.31
CA GLU A 42 -7.35 14.98 -16.84
C GLU A 42 -7.28 13.45 -16.84
N LYS A 43 -6.58 12.85 -17.82
CA LYS A 43 -6.41 11.39 -17.88
C LYS A 43 -5.46 10.91 -16.79
N ALA A 44 -4.39 11.65 -16.52
CA ALA A 44 -3.47 11.36 -15.41
C ALA A 44 -4.20 11.42 -14.05
N ILE A 45 -5.08 12.41 -13.86
CA ILE A 45 -5.91 12.55 -12.65
C ILE A 45 -6.86 11.37 -12.50
N PHE A 46 -7.55 10.98 -13.58
CA PHE A 46 -8.42 9.81 -13.57
C PHE A 46 -7.66 8.52 -13.22
N LEU A 47 -6.47 8.31 -13.80
CA LEU A 47 -5.61 7.16 -13.50
C LEU A 47 -5.13 7.18 -12.05
N ALA A 48 -4.69 8.32 -11.53
CA ALA A 48 -4.26 8.44 -10.13
C ALA A 48 -5.40 8.13 -9.15
N ARG A 49 -6.61 8.59 -9.46
CA ARG A 49 -7.82 8.34 -8.66
C ARG A 49 -8.24 6.88 -8.70
N SER A 50 -8.33 6.31 -9.90
CA SER A 50 -8.71 4.90 -10.10
C SER A 50 -7.70 3.93 -9.50
N ALA A 51 -6.40 4.26 -9.50
CA ALA A 51 -5.39 3.47 -8.82
C ALA A 51 -5.50 3.57 -7.28
N ALA A 52 -5.89 4.72 -6.75
CA ALA A 52 -6.03 4.92 -5.31
C ALA A 52 -7.18 4.12 -4.67
N ALA A 53 -8.30 3.94 -5.40
CA ALA A 53 -9.47 3.22 -4.92
C ALA A 53 -9.17 1.78 -4.43
N PRO A 54 -8.60 0.88 -5.24
CA PRO A 54 -8.30 -0.49 -4.80
C PRO A 54 -7.23 -0.52 -3.70
N ILE A 55 -6.27 0.40 -3.70
CA ILE A 55 -5.24 0.45 -2.64
C ILE A 55 -5.88 0.84 -1.31
N ALA A 56 -6.74 1.86 -1.30
CA ALA A 56 -7.51 2.26 -0.12
C ALA A 56 -8.37 1.11 0.42
N MET A 57 -9.06 0.40 -0.47
CA MET A 57 -9.89 -0.75 -0.12
C MET A 57 -9.05 -1.88 0.49
N ILE A 58 -7.90 -2.22 -0.11
CA ILE A 58 -6.95 -3.19 0.46
C ILE A 58 -6.46 -2.73 1.84
N GLY A 59 -6.18 -1.45 2.03
CA GLY A 59 -5.83 -0.89 3.34
C GLY A 59 -6.88 -1.18 4.41
N ILE A 60 -8.15 -0.94 4.10
CA ILE A 60 -9.28 -1.25 5.00
C ILE A 60 -9.38 -2.75 5.26
N LEU A 61 -9.21 -3.59 4.24
CA LEU A 61 -9.23 -5.04 4.39
C LEU A 61 -8.08 -5.54 5.27
N ILE A 62 -6.88 -4.94 5.19
CA ILE A 62 -5.76 -5.26 6.09
C ILE A 62 -6.12 -4.92 7.55
N ILE A 63 -6.79 -3.79 7.79
CA ILE A 63 -7.30 -3.47 9.13
C ILE A 63 -8.27 -4.56 9.60
N TRP A 64 -9.22 -4.97 8.77
CA TRP A 64 -10.17 -6.04 9.10
C TRP A 64 -9.47 -7.37 9.38
N ALA A 65 -8.47 -7.73 8.59
CA ALA A 65 -7.63 -8.90 8.83
C ALA A 65 -6.91 -8.84 10.20
N GLY A 66 -6.64 -7.65 10.75
CA GLY A 66 -6.14 -7.52 12.12
C GLY A 66 -7.12 -8.07 13.16
N TYR A 67 -8.42 -7.92 12.95
CA TYR A 67 -9.49 -8.39 13.83
C TYR A 67 -9.87 -9.86 13.59
N ASP A 68 -10.01 -10.29 12.33
CA ASP A 68 -10.44 -11.65 11.98
C ASP A 68 -9.30 -12.48 11.39
N ALA A 69 -8.88 -13.51 12.13
CA ALA A 69 -7.77 -14.37 11.76
C ALA A 69 -8.06 -15.30 10.57
N ASN A 70 -9.33 -15.55 10.23
CA ASN A 70 -9.74 -16.45 9.15
C ASN A 70 -9.50 -15.82 7.77
N ILE A 71 -9.66 -14.50 7.67
CA ILE A 71 -9.49 -13.76 6.41
C ILE A 71 -8.06 -13.24 6.19
N ARG A 72 -7.17 -13.38 7.19
CA ARG A 72 -5.78 -12.87 7.12
C ARG A 72 -5.02 -13.41 5.91
N VAL A 73 -5.00 -14.72 5.73
CA VAL A 73 -4.18 -15.35 4.69
C VAL A 73 -4.54 -14.83 3.28
N PRO A 74 -5.81 -14.87 2.83
CA PRO A 74 -6.14 -14.35 1.50
C PRO A 74 -5.89 -12.84 1.36
N ILE A 75 -6.22 -12.04 2.38
CA ILE A 75 -6.03 -10.57 2.33
C ILE A 75 -4.57 -10.19 2.27
N LEU A 76 -3.73 -10.77 3.15
CA LEU A 76 -2.30 -10.47 3.17
C LEU A 76 -1.60 -10.95 1.90
N THR A 77 -2.05 -12.06 1.32
CA THR A 77 -1.53 -12.53 0.03
C THR A 77 -1.85 -11.54 -1.09
N ALA A 78 -3.10 -11.09 -1.20
CA ALA A 78 -3.50 -10.10 -2.20
C ALA A 78 -2.76 -8.77 -2.01
N ALA A 79 -2.67 -8.29 -0.77
CA ALA A 79 -1.95 -7.07 -0.42
C ALA A 79 -0.45 -7.16 -0.74
N MET A 80 0.17 -8.31 -0.45
CA MET A 80 1.58 -8.57 -0.73
C MET A 80 1.85 -8.55 -2.24
N ILE A 81 1.01 -9.21 -3.05
CA ILE A 81 1.15 -9.21 -4.51
C ILE A 81 1.03 -7.78 -5.07
N GLY A 82 0.00 -7.03 -4.64
CA GLY A 82 -0.21 -5.65 -5.10
C GLY A 82 0.96 -4.72 -4.73
N LYS A 83 1.41 -4.76 -3.48
CA LYS A 83 2.55 -3.96 -3.01
C LYS A 83 3.85 -4.35 -3.71
N ALA A 84 4.12 -5.64 -3.87
CA ALA A 84 5.33 -6.12 -4.55
C ALA A 84 5.35 -5.70 -6.03
N ALA A 85 4.21 -5.79 -6.72
CA ALA A 85 4.08 -5.31 -8.10
C ALA A 85 4.34 -3.80 -8.19
N PHE A 86 3.76 -3.01 -7.30
CA PHE A 86 3.94 -1.56 -7.26
C PHE A 86 5.40 -1.16 -6.98
N VAL A 87 6.04 -1.77 -5.97
CA VAL A 87 7.47 -1.58 -5.70
C VAL A 87 8.31 -1.95 -6.92
N GLY A 88 8.00 -3.08 -7.58
CA GLY A 88 8.68 -3.50 -8.80
C GLY A 88 8.64 -2.43 -9.91
N VAL A 89 7.46 -1.82 -10.13
CA VAL A 89 7.31 -0.72 -11.10
C VAL A 89 8.14 0.50 -10.72
N ILE A 90 8.19 0.87 -9.44
CA ILE A 90 9.03 1.99 -8.97
C ILE A 90 10.51 1.70 -9.21
N LEU A 91 10.97 0.49 -8.88
CA LEU A 91 12.36 0.08 -9.07
C LEU A 91 12.77 0.11 -10.54
N MET A 92 11.88 -0.28 -11.47
CA MET A 92 12.13 -0.18 -12.91
C MET A 92 12.31 1.27 -13.41
N LYS A 93 11.76 2.26 -12.70
CA LYS A 93 11.82 3.69 -13.03
C LYS A 93 12.57 4.51 -11.98
N LEU A 94 13.46 3.88 -11.22
CA LEU A 94 14.08 4.46 -10.04
C LEU A 94 14.81 5.79 -10.34
N LYS A 95 15.48 5.89 -11.48
CA LYS A 95 16.24 7.08 -11.88
C LYS A 95 15.36 8.31 -12.18
N THR A 96 14.08 8.10 -12.49
CA THR A 96 13.19 9.15 -13.03
C THR A 96 12.09 9.53 -12.04
N ILE A 97 11.55 8.56 -11.28
CA ILE A 97 10.33 8.75 -10.48
C ILE A 97 10.59 8.54 -8.96
N ALA A 98 11.72 7.92 -8.57
CA ALA A 98 11.90 7.45 -7.19
C ALA A 98 11.89 8.55 -6.13
N LYS A 99 12.36 9.77 -6.41
CA LYS A 99 12.47 10.79 -5.35
C LYS A 99 11.12 11.11 -4.69
N GLY A 100 10.04 11.10 -5.47
CA GLY A 100 8.68 11.29 -4.96
C GLY A 100 8.06 10.05 -4.32
N PHE A 101 8.46 8.86 -4.74
CA PHE A 101 7.83 7.60 -4.34
C PHE A 101 8.69 6.77 -3.37
N LEU A 102 9.86 7.26 -2.98
CA LEU A 102 10.83 6.50 -2.19
C LEU A 102 10.25 6.07 -0.84
N PHE A 103 9.55 6.98 -0.16
CA PHE A 103 8.91 6.67 1.12
C PHE A 103 7.88 5.54 0.96
N THR A 104 7.01 5.63 -0.04
CA THR A 104 6.01 4.61 -0.35
C THR A 104 6.68 3.28 -0.70
N ALA A 105 7.74 3.29 -1.51
CA ALA A 105 8.47 2.10 -1.89
C ALA A 105 9.13 1.40 -0.69
N ILE A 106 9.74 2.16 0.22
CA ILE A 106 10.34 1.61 1.45
C ILE A 106 9.27 1.00 2.34
N PHE A 107 8.18 1.75 2.58
CA PHE A 107 7.08 1.29 3.42
C PHE A 107 6.43 0.02 2.86
N ASP A 108 6.16 -0.03 1.56
CA ASP A 108 5.57 -1.19 0.90
C ASP A 108 6.53 -2.38 0.88
N SER A 109 7.84 -2.15 0.70
CA SER A 109 8.85 -3.21 0.78
C SER A 109 8.90 -3.85 2.17
N ILE A 110 8.90 -3.03 3.23
CA ILE A 110 8.85 -3.52 4.62
C ILE A 110 7.56 -4.29 4.86
N SER A 111 6.42 -3.76 4.42
CA SER A 111 5.12 -4.42 4.55
C SER A 111 5.11 -5.79 3.87
N VAL A 112 5.65 -5.89 2.65
CA VAL A 112 5.78 -7.14 1.91
C VAL A 112 6.63 -8.16 2.67
N VAL A 113 7.78 -7.76 3.22
CA VAL A 113 8.63 -8.66 4.02
C VAL A 113 7.92 -9.16 5.28
N ILE A 114 7.18 -8.29 5.96
CA ILE A 114 6.36 -8.66 7.13
C ILE A 114 5.27 -9.66 6.74
N PHE A 115 4.53 -9.38 5.67
CA PHE A 115 3.46 -10.26 5.20
C PHE A 115 4.00 -11.62 4.76
N ALA A 116 5.10 -11.64 4.00
CA ALA A 116 5.75 -12.88 3.58
C ALA A 116 6.21 -13.70 4.78
N SER A 117 6.87 -13.06 5.75
CA SER A 117 7.36 -13.73 6.96
C SER A 117 6.22 -14.33 7.79
N TYR A 118 5.11 -13.60 7.94
CA TYR A 118 3.91 -14.11 8.61
C TYR A 118 3.28 -15.28 7.85
N LEU A 119 3.10 -15.17 6.54
CA LEU A 119 2.50 -16.21 5.71
C LEU A 119 3.34 -17.50 5.72
N ILE A 120 4.67 -17.39 5.60
CA ILE A 120 5.59 -18.53 5.65
C ILE A 120 5.55 -19.21 7.03
N SER A 121 5.46 -18.45 8.12
CA SER A 121 5.38 -19.03 9.47
C SER A 121 4.09 -19.80 9.77
N ARG A 122 3.07 -19.66 8.91
CA ARG A 122 1.74 -20.27 9.05
C ARG A 122 1.53 -21.48 8.13
N ILE A 123 2.50 -21.79 7.28
CA ILE A 123 2.56 -23.01 6.46
C ILE A 123 3.18 -24.12 7.32
#